data_AF-A0AA35Y9W9-F1
#
_entry.id   AF-A0AA35Y9W9-F1
#
_cell.length_a   1.000
_cell.length_b   1.000
_cell.length_c   1.000
_cell.angle_alpha   90.00
_cell.angle_beta   90.00
_cell.angle_gamma   90.00
#
_symmetry.space_group_name_H-M   'P 1'
#
loop_
_entity.id
_entity.type
_entity.pdbx_description
1 polymer ?
#
loop_
_entity_poly.entity_id
_entity_poly.type
_entity_poly.pdbx_seq_one_letter_code
_entity_poly.pdbx_strand_id
1 'polypeptide(L)' 'MRISRSSRWSTAVGVLVCAVVMMMLPDVSAKRFNVGGNMGWTSNVNYTLWAGNQTFYLGDWL' A
#
# COMPACT_ATOMS: atom_id res chain seq x y z
N MET A 1 -39.65 7.81 15.87
CA MET A 1 -38.31 7.46 16.40
C MET A 1 -37.48 8.73 16.54
N ARG A 2 -37.25 9.23 17.77
CA ARG A 2 -36.41 10.42 18.03
C ARG A 2 -34.99 9.94 18.32
N ILE A 3 -34.11 10.00 17.32
CA ILE A 3 -32.68 9.75 17.54
C ILE A 3 -32.16 10.86 18.45
N SER A 4 -31.70 10.49 19.66
CA SER A 4 -31.15 11.46 20.61
C SER A 4 -29.93 12.16 20.01
N ARG A 5 -29.73 13.44 20.31
CA ARG A 5 -28.56 14.19 19.83
C ARG A 5 -27.25 13.49 20.23
N SER A 6 -27.21 12.80 21.38
CA SER A 6 -26.06 12.01 21.83
C SER A 6 -25.73 10.81 20.92
N SER A 7 -26.74 10.14 20.37
CA SER A 7 -26.56 9.02 19.44
C SER A 7 -25.88 9.46 18.13
N ARG A 8 -26.16 10.68 17.65
CA ARG A 8 -25.55 11.24 16.42
C ARG A 8 -24.05 11.47 16.57
N TRP A 9 -23.59 11.90 17.75
CA TRP A 9 -22.17 12.08 18.04
C TRP A 9 -21.44 10.75 18.14
N SER A 10 -22.05 9.74 18.79
CA SER A 10 -21.50 8.39 18.84
C SER A 10 -21.35 7.77 17.45
N THR A 11 -22.35 7.95 16.57
CA THR A 11 -22.23 7.49 15.17
C THR A 11 -21.16 8.26 14.40
N ALA A 12 -21.05 9.58 14.59
CA ALA A 12 -20.04 10.38 13.92
C ALA A 12 -18.63 9.97 14.34
N VAL A 13 -18.40 9.76 15.64
CA VAL A 13 -17.11 9.27 16.16
C VAL A 13 -16.80 7.88 15.63
N GLY A 14 -17.77 6.96 15.62
CA GLY A 14 -17.59 5.62 15.07
C GLY A 14 -17.19 5.64 13.58
N VAL A 15 -17.86 6.45 12.77
CA VAL A 15 -17.53 6.61 11.34
C VAL A 15 -16.14 7.20 11.14
N LEU A 16 -15.75 8.20 11.94
CA LEU A 16 -14.42 8.80 11.87
C LEU A 16 -13.32 7.80 12.22
N VAL A 17 -13.51 6.99 13.27
CA VAL A 17 -12.56 5.94 13.65
C VAL A 17 -12.44 4.90 12.54
N CYS A 18 -13.56 4.43 11.98
CA CYS A 18 -13.53 3.48 10.86
C CYS A 18 -12.80 4.05 9.64
N ALA A 19 -13.02 5.32 9.29
CA ALA A 19 -12.34 5.96 8.16
C ALA A 19 -10.82 6.05 8.37
N VAL A 20 -10.38 6.40 9.59
CA VAL A 20 -8.95 6.44 9.94
C VAL A 20 -8.35 5.03 9.87
N VAL A 21 -9.03 4.01 10.38
CA VAL A 21 -8.55 2.62 10.31
C VAL A 21 -8.39 2.16 8.85
N MET A 22 -9.37 2.45 7.99
CA MET A 22 -9.30 2.09 6.57
C MET A 22 -8.14 2.76 5.83
N MET A 23 -7.78 4.00 6.18
CA MET A 23 -6.61 4.69 5.59
C MET A 23 -5.26 4.11 6.03
N MET A 24 -5.20 3.37 7.14
CA MET A 24 -3.97 2.78 7.66
C MET A 24 -3.74 1.36 7.15
N LEU A 25 -4.65 0.81 6.35
CA LEU A 25 -4.49 -0.51 5.76
C LEU A 25 -3.38 -0.45 4.68
N PRO A 26 -2.43 -1.40 4.69
CA PRO A 26 -1.41 -1.46 3.67
C PRO A 26 -2.04 -1.72 2.29
N ASP A 27 -1.62 -0.96 1.28
CA ASP A 27 -2.04 -1.16 -0.10
C ASP A 27 -1.60 -2.54 -0.60
N VAL A 28 -2.56 -3.44 -0.83
CA VAL A 28 -2.30 -4.76 -1.41
C VAL A 28 -2.44 -4.65 -2.94
N SER A 29 -1.41 -4.09 -3.57
CA SER A 29 -1.32 -4.03 -5.03
C SER A 29 -0.02 -4.65 -5.51
N ALA A 30 -0.11 -5.38 -6.64
CA ALA A 30 1.06 -5.93 -7.31
C ALA A 30 2.00 -4.81 -7.75
N LYS A 31 3.27 -4.89 -7.36
CA LYS A 31 4.29 -3.91 -7.69
C LYS A 31 4.99 -4.26 -9.00
N ARG A 32 5.17 -3.26 -9.86
CA ARG A 32 6.04 -3.35 -11.04
C ARG A 32 7.47 -2.98 -10.68
N PHE A 33 8.43 -3.82 -11.02
CA PHE A 33 9.85 -3.58 -10.83
C PHE A 33 10.53 -3.31 -12.17
N ASN A 34 10.92 -2.07 -12.42
CA ASN A 34 11.77 -1.81 -13.59
C ASN A 34 13.17 -2.41 -13.35
N VAL A 35 13.52 -3.44 -14.12
CA VAL A 35 14.74 -4.19 -13.90
C VAL A 35 15.97 -3.31 -14.11
N GLY A 36 16.90 -3.31 -13.15
CA GLY A 36 18.05 -2.41 -13.14
C GLY A 36 17.73 -0.95 -12.74
N GLY A 37 16.49 -0.64 -12.36
CA GLY A 37 16.07 0.69 -11.94
C GLY A 37 16.25 1.71 -13.07
N ASN A 38 16.97 2.80 -12.79
CA ASN A 38 17.25 3.85 -13.79
C ASN A 38 18.21 3.39 -14.89
N MET A 39 18.98 2.32 -14.67
CA MET A 39 19.89 1.76 -15.68
C MET A 39 19.15 0.91 -16.71
N GLY A 40 17.98 0.38 -16.34
CA GLY A 40 17.20 -0.51 -17.19
C GLY A 40 17.86 -1.87 -17.45
N TRP A 41 17.41 -2.52 -18.52
CA TRP A 41 17.92 -3.82 -18.98
C TRP A 41 19.05 -3.62 -20.00
N THR A 42 20.30 -3.62 -19.53
CA THR A 42 21.49 -3.36 -20.35
C THR A 42 22.73 -4.06 -19.78
N SER A 43 23.79 -4.13 -20.57
CA SER A 43 25.09 -4.67 -20.16
C SER A 43 25.75 -3.82 -19.06
N ASN A 44 26.67 -4.43 -18.30
CA ASN A 44 27.46 -3.79 -17.23
C ASN A 44 26.64 -3.30 -16.01
N VAL A 45 25.48 -3.92 -15.76
CA VAL A 45 24.67 -3.71 -14.54
C VAL A 45 24.80 -4.93 -13.63
N ASN A 46 25.03 -4.70 -12.33
CA ASN A 46 25.05 -5.78 -11.34
C ASN A 46 23.61 -6.12 -10.90
N TYR A 47 22.97 -7.05 -11.60
CA TYR A 47 21.59 -7.46 -11.32
C TYR A 47 21.43 -8.24 -10.02
N THR A 48 22.47 -8.95 -9.56
CA THR A 48 22.43 -9.64 -8.26
C THR A 48 22.32 -8.65 -7.12
N LEU A 49 23.11 -7.57 -7.16
CA LEU A 49 23.01 -6.48 -6.17
C LEU A 49 21.68 -5.74 -6.28
N TRP A 50 21.20 -5.46 -7.50
CA TRP A 50 19.90 -4.83 -7.71
C TRP A 50 18.75 -5.67 -7.12
N ALA A 51 18.71 -6.97 -7.43
CA ALA A 51 17.67 -7.88 -6.96
C ALA A 51 17.75 -8.11 -5.45
N GLY A 52 18.97 -8.17 -4.88
CA GLY A 52 19.19 -8.32 -3.44
C GLY A 52 18.67 -7.14 -2.61
N ASN A 53 18.51 -5.96 -3.23
CA ASN A 53 17.90 -4.78 -2.60
C ASN A 53 16.38 -4.69 -2.80
N GLN A 54 15.74 -5.68 -3.41
CA GLN A 54 14.28 -5.73 -3.58
C GLN A 54 13.65 -6.78 -2.67
N THR A 55 12.35 -6.65 -2.44
CA THR A 55 11.51 -7.70 -1.85
C THR A 55 10.37 -7.98 -2.81
N PHE A 56 10.28 -9.22 -3.29
CA PHE A 56 9.27 -9.65 -4.25
C PHE A 56 8.15 -10.42 -3.54
N TYR A 57 6.92 -10.13 -3.89
CA TYR A 57 5.73 -10.82 -3.42
C TYR A 57 5.01 -11.53 -4.57
N LEU A 58 4.14 -12.49 -4.23
CA LEU A 58 3.31 -13.17 -5.22
C LEU A 58 2.41 -12.16 -5.94
N GLY A 59 2.48 -12.14 -7.27
CA GLY A 59 1.72 -11.22 -8.12
C GLY A 59 2.52 -10.01 -8.62
N ASP A 60 3.72 -9.77 -8.08
CA ASP A 60 4.62 -8.75 -8.61
C ASP A 60 5.12 -9.11 -10.02
N TRP A 61 5.53 -8.08 -10.75
CA TRP A 61 5.94 -8.16 -12.16
C TRP A 61 7.21 -7.35 -12.39
N LEU A 62 8.04 -7.81 -13.34
CA LEU A 62 9.29 -7.18 -13.75
C LEU A 62 9.11 -6.50 -15.11
#